data_AF-A0A964AGI1-F1
#
_entry.id   AF-A0A964AGI1-F1
#
_cell.length_a   1.000
_cell.length_b   1.000
_cell.length_c   1.000
_cell.angle_alpha   90.00
_cell.angle_beta   90.00
_cell.angle_gamma   90.00
#
_symmetry.space_group_name_H-M   'P 1'
#
loop_
_entity.id
_entity.type
_entity.pdbx_description
1 polymer ?
#
loop_
_entity_poly.entity_id
_entity_poly.type
_entity_poly.pdbx_seq_one_letter_code
_entity_poly.pdbx_strand_id
1 'polypeptide(L)'
;MVPLRLPQPLPVRTRSSVGPRSFTRFPVEEEAIGPSVLALVEEAAAKGPPRPAVLGLGPEHVEQYDLLPLLRAKADVHRFVAAVAGQEGLEAVGLVGTLGVRFGGRRNKPQAALVVFFEWSDGRWWSAVRPLHERKLRDDWPALIRTAEEGHPRPGGLGGWWSRARFEGLRLQAANVAQGGAQMVH
;
A
#
# COMPACT_ATOMS: atom_id res chain seq x y z
N MET A 1 25.02 22.34 9.29
CA MET A 1 24.72 21.82 7.95
C MET A 1 24.94 20.31 8.00
N VAL A 2 23.87 19.53 8.18
CA VAL A 2 23.96 18.06 8.27
C VAL A 2 24.14 17.54 6.85
N PRO A 3 25.15 16.71 6.54
CA PRO A 3 25.28 16.14 5.20
C PRO A 3 24.04 15.29 4.90
N LEU A 4 23.35 15.62 3.81
CA LEU A 4 22.27 14.81 3.23
C LEU A 4 22.86 13.44 2.91
N ARG A 5 22.61 12.46 3.79
CA ARG A 5 22.93 11.05 3.49
C ARG A 5 22.09 10.66 2.28
N LEU A 6 22.77 10.40 1.16
CA LEU A 6 22.10 9.95 -0.06
C LEU A 6 21.30 8.67 0.24
N PRO A 7 20.01 8.62 -0.16
CA PRO A 7 19.17 7.48 0.15
C PRO A 7 19.69 6.21 -0.56
N GLN A 8 20.19 5.18 0.16
CA GLN A 8 20.70 3.97 -0.50
C GLN A 8 19.60 3.21 -1.28
N PRO A 9 19.87 2.69 -2.49
CA PRO A 9 18.88 1.96 -3.28
C PRO A 9 18.39 0.70 -2.55
N LEU A 10 17.13 0.31 -2.75
CA LEU A 10 16.63 -0.96 -2.20
C LEU A 10 17.24 -2.13 -3.01
N PRO A 11 17.88 -3.11 -2.35
CA PRO A 11 18.57 -4.21 -3.03
C PRO A 11 17.62 -5.30 -3.58
N VAL A 12 16.34 -4.98 -3.77
CA VAL A 12 15.28 -5.94 -4.06
C VAL A 12 14.50 -5.50 -5.29
N ARG A 13 14.46 -6.35 -6.31
CA ARG A 13 13.57 -6.19 -7.45
C ARG A 13 12.17 -6.68 -7.10
N THR A 14 11.17 -5.92 -7.53
CA THR A 14 9.78 -6.37 -7.48
C THR A 14 9.15 -6.34 -8.88
N ARG A 15 8.10 -7.14 -9.04
CA ARG A 15 7.26 -7.11 -10.24
C ARG A 15 6.24 -5.99 -10.08
N SER A 16 6.08 -5.24 -11.16
CA SER A 16 5.00 -4.29 -11.33
C SER A 16 4.16 -4.65 -12.55
N SER A 17 2.91 -4.20 -12.54
CA SER A 17 2.05 -4.19 -13.71
C SER A 17 1.34 -2.84 -13.77
N VAL A 18 1.17 -2.31 -14.97
CA VAL A 18 0.40 -1.10 -15.24
C VAL A 18 -0.72 -1.46 -16.20
N GLY A 19 -1.92 -0.97 -15.94
CA GLY A 19 -3.09 -1.21 -16.78
C GLY A 19 -4.12 -0.08 -16.69
N PRO A 20 -5.13 -0.09 -17.55
CA PRO A 20 -6.20 0.91 -17.51
C PRO A 20 -6.96 0.80 -16.17
N ARG A 21 -7.39 1.95 -15.65
CA ARG A 21 -8.22 2.01 -14.45
C ARG A 21 -9.62 1.51 -14.76
N SER A 22 -10.06 0.50 -14.03
CA SER A 22 -11.47 0.10 -14.02
C SER A 22 -12.20 0.95 -12.98
N PHE A 23 -13.05 1.88 -13.42
CA PHE A 23 -13.79 2.76 -12.50
C PHE A 23 -14.80 2.03 -11.61
N THR A 24 -15.21 0.81 -11.99
CA THR A 24 -15.99 -0.06 -11.10
C THR A 24 -15.17 -0.56 -9.91
N ARG A 25 -13.89 -0.86 -10.13
CA ARG A 25 -12.97 -1.41 -9.12
C ARG A 25 -12.22 -0.33 -8.34
N PHE A 26 -11.93 0.77 -9.01
CA PHE A 26 -11.20 1.92 -8.51
C PHE A 26 -11.97 3.18 -8.94
N PRO A 27 -13.08 3.52 -8.26
CA PRO A 27 -13.87 4.71 -8.57
C PRO A 27 -13.06 6.00 -8.52
N VAL A 28 -13.51 7.06 -9.20
CA VAL A 28 -12.86 8.38 -9.11
C VAL A 28 -13.20 9.04 -7.78
N GLU A 29 -14.41 8.81 -7.27
CA GLU A 29 -14.87 9.30 -5.99
C GLU A 29 -14.02 8.70 -4.87
N GLU A 30 -13.22 9.56 -4.24
CA GLU A 30 -12.20 9.15 -3.25
C GLU A 30 -12.81 8.37 -2.08
N GLU A 31 -13.97 8.80 -1.61
CA GLU A 31 -14.76 8.15 -0.56
C GLU A 31 -15.18 6.71 -0.93
N ALA A 32 -15.33 6.41 -2.22
CA ALA A 32 -15.76 5.11 -2.73
C ALA A 32 -14.59 4.15 -3.01
N ILE A 33 -13.35 4.65 -3.14
CA ILE A 33 -12.16 3.83 -3.42
C ILE A 33 -11.93 2.81 -2.30
N GLY A 34 -11.90 3.27 -1.04
CA GLY A 34 -11.66 2.42 0.12
C GLY A 34 -12.63 1.22 0.21
N PRO A 35 -13.95 1.47 0.25
CA PRO A 35 -14.98 0.42 0.26
C PRO A 35 -14.91 -0.51 -0.94
N SER A 36 -14.73 0.01 -2.16
CA SER A 36 -14.66 -0.80 -3.38
C SER A 36 -13.47 -1.77 -3.34
N VAL A 37 -12.28 -1.27 -2.95
CA VAL A 37 -11.07 -2.08 -2.86
C VAL A 37 -11.14 -3.08 -1.70
N LEU A 38 -11.76 -2.73 -0.58
CA LEU A 38 -12.03 -3.68 0.50
C LEU A 38 -12.86 -4.86 0.00
N ALA A 39 -13.96 -4.60 -0.72
CA ALA A 39 -14.79 -5.66 -1.28
C ALA A 39 -14.00 -6.58 -2.23
N LEU A 40 -13.13 -6.02 -3.08
CA LEU A 40 -12.26 -6.81 -3.97
C LEU A 40 -11.27 -7.70 -3.20
N VAL A 41 -10.67 -7.17 -2.14
CA VAL A 41 -9.71 -7.90 -1.30
C VAL A 41 -10.42 -9.01 -0.50
N GLU A 42 -11.64 -8.76 -0.04
CA GLU A 42 -12.47 -9.77 0.63
C GLU A 42 -12.95 -10.87 -0.32
N GLU A 43 -13.37 -10.54 -1.53
CA GLU A 43 -13.70 -11.52 -2.57
C GLU A 43 -12.48 -12.38 -2.93
N ALA A 44 -11.30 -11.77 -3.05
CA ALA A 44 -10.07 -12.50 -3.26
C ALA A 44 -9.75 -13.44 -2.08
N ALA A 45 -9.97 -12.99 -0.84
CA ALA A 45 -9.76 -13.78 0.36
C ALA A 45 -10.63 -15.05 0.43
N ALA A 46 -11.80 -15.05 -0.18
CA ALA A 46 -12.64 -16.25 -0.31
C ALA A 46 -11.95 -17.37 -1.11
N LYS A 47 -11.05 -17.02 -2.04
CA LYS A 47 -10.24 -17.96 -2.83
C LYS A 47 -8.89 -18.28 -2.16
N GLY A 48 -8.56 -17.57 -1.09
CA GLY A 48 -7.31 -17.68 -0.31
C GLY A 48 -6.71 -16.30 0.00
N PRO A 49 -5.84 -16.18 1.01
CA PRO A 49 -5.33 -14.87 1.45
C PRO A 49 -4.66 -14.10 0.30
N PRO A 50 -5.16 -12.91 -0.09
CA PRO A 50 -4.59 -12.14 -1.17
C PRO A 50 -3.18 -11.70 -0.82
N ARG A 51 -2.28 -11.77 -1.80
CA ARG A 51 -0.89 -11.32 -1.63
C ARG A 51 -0.85 -9.82 -1.35
N PRO A 52 0.06 -9.35 -0.49
CA PRO A 52 0.22 -7.93 -0.24
C PRO A 52 0.76 -7.23 -1.49
N ALA A 53 0.19 -6.06 -1.79
CA ALA A 53 0.56 -5.23 -2.92
C ALA A 53 0.49 -3.74 -2.57
N VAL A 54 1.24 -2.93 -3.32
CA VAL A 54 1.00 -1.48 -3.40
C VAL A 54 0.23 -1.20 -4.67
N LEU A 55 -0.77 -0.32 -4.57
CA LEU A 55 -1.46 0.26 -5.71
C LEU A 55 -1.03 1.72 -5.86
N GLY A 56 -0.64 2.12 -7.07
CA GLY A 56 -0.59 3.52 -7.48
C GLY A 56 -1.82 3.80 -8.33
N LEU A 57 -2.65 4.76 -7.93
CA LEU A 57 -3.81 5.17 -8.71
C LEU A 57 -3.48 6.47 -9.41
N GLY A 58 -3.60 6.50 -10.74
CA GLY A 58 -3.65 7.72 -11.53
C GLY A 58 -5.05 7.91 -12.13
N PRO A 59 -5.31 9.03 -12.84
CA PRO A 59 -6.65 9.35 -13.34
C PRO A 59 -7.25 8.25 -14.22
N GLU A 60 -6.43 7.63 -15.08
CA GLU A 60 -6.88 6.64 -16.08
C GLU A 60 -6.14 5.30 -16.00
N HIS A 61 -5.20 5.16 -15.08
CA HIS A 61 -4.38 3.95 -14.95
C HIS A 61 -4.21 3.52 -13.50
N VAL A 62 -3.90 2.24 -13.32
CA VAL A 62 -3.54 1.64 -12.04
C VAL A 62 -2.22 0.92 -12.20
N GLU A 63 -1.32 1.22 -11.28
CA GLU A 63 -0.07 0.52 -11.10
C GLU A 63 -0.20 -0.43 -9.91
N GLN A 64 0.29 -1.66 -10.04
CA GLN A 64 0.30 -2.64 -8.96
C GLN A 64 1.71 -3.19 -8.78
N TYR A 65 2.17 -3.22 -7.53
CA TYR A 65 3.50 -3.68 -7.14
C TYR A 65 3.41 -4.85 -6.15
N ASP A 66 4.04 -5.99 -6.44
CA ASP A 66 4.07 -7.16 -5.55
C ASP A 66 4.94 -6.87 -4.32
N LEU A 67 4.38 -6.87 -3.11
CA LEU A 67 5.19 -6.57 -1.91
C LEU A 67 5.88 -7.79 -1.32
N LEU A 68 5.52 -9.00 -1.73
CA LEU A 68 6.05 -10.21 -1.11
C LEU A 68 7.59 -10.31 -1.19
N PRO A 69 8.27 -9.95 -2.31
CA PRO A 69 9.74 -9.95 -2.37
C PRO A 69 10.37 -9.01 -1.34
N LEU A 70 9.82 -7.80 -1.18
CA LEU A 70 10.31 -6.79 -0.24
C LEU A 70 10.15 -7.25 1.21
N LEU A 71 8.99 -7.83 1.52
CA LEU A 71 8.70 -8.38 2.86
C LEU A 71 9.63 -9.55 3.20
N ARG A 72 9.88 -10.47 2.26
CA ARG A 72 10.80 -11.60 2.45
C ARG A 72 12.24 -11.15 2.66
N ALA A 73 12.67 -10.15 1.91
CA ALA A 73 13.99 -9.56 2.03
C ALA A 73 14.14 -8.63 3.26
N LYS A 74 13.07 -8.40 4.03
CA LYS A 74 13.05 -7.43 5.15
C LYS A 74 13.50 -6.03 4.73
N ALA A 75 13.18 -5.63 3.49
CA ALA A 75 13.46 -4.31 2.97
C ALA A 75 12.58 -3.23 3.64
N ASP A 76 12.98 -1.96 3.52
CA ASP A 76 12.15 -0.83 3.98
C ASP A 76 10.94 -0.65 3.05
N VAL A 77 9.84 -1.34 3.38
CA VAL A 77 8.57 -1.28 2.64
C VAL A 77 8.00 0.14 2.65
N HIS A 78 8.13 0.89 3.75
CA HIS A 78 7.60 2.26 3.79
C HIS A 78 8.36 3.19 2.86
N ARG A 79 9.67 2.99 2.71
CA ARG A 79 10.46 3.73 1.73
C ARG A 79 10.13 3.33 0.30
N PHE A 80 9.86 2.05 0.05
CA PHE A 80 9.35 1.61 -1.25
C PHE A 80 7.99 2.25 -1.58
N VAL A 81 7.03 2.23 -0.64
CA VAL A 81 5.71 2.84 -0.86
C VAL A 81 5.83 4.35 -1.04
N ALA A 82 6.72 5.01 -0.29
CA ALA A 82 7.03 6.42 -0.53
C ALA A 82 7.63 6.67 -1.92
N ALA A 83 8.50 5.79 -2.42
CA ALA A 83 9.02 5.91 -3.79
C ALA A 83 7.94 5.71 -4.86
N VAL A 84 6.94 4.85 -4.61
CA VAL A 84 5.72 4.75 -5.44
C VAL A 84 4.95 6.07 -5.39
N ALA A 85 4.70 6.62 -4.20
CA ALA A 85 4.02 7.90 -4.04
C ALA A 85 4.78 9.08 -4.69
N GLY A 86 6.09 8.98 -4.88
CA GLY A 86 6.87 9.99 -5.59
C GLY A 86 6.76 9.95 -7.11
N GLN A 87 6.09 8.94 -7.70
CA GLN A 87 5.84 8.90 -9.14
C GLN A 87 4.93 10.04 -9.58
N GLU A 88 5.16 10.55 -10.79
CA GLU A 88 4.32 11.59 -11.37
C GLU A 88 3.00 11.01 -11.87
N GLY A 89 1.92 11.80 -11.77
CA GLY A 89 0.61 11.42 -12.30
C GLY A 89 -0.22 10.49 -11.41
N LEU A 90 0.26 10.14 -10.21
CA LEU A 90 -0.54 9.46 -9.20
C LEU A 90 -1.37 10.46 -8.37
N GLU A 91 -2.59 10.09 -8.02
CA GLU A 91 -3.48 10.85 -7.12
C GLU A 91 -3.54 10.20 -5.73
N ALA A 92 -3.40 8.88 -5.66
CA ALA A 92 -3.47 8.11 -4.43
C ALA A 92 -2.54 6.89 -4.47
N VAL A 93 -2.08 6.48 -3.30
CA VAL A 93 -1.32 5.24 -3.11
C VAL A 93 -1.99 4.37 -2.07
N GLY A 94 -2.15 3.09 -2.41
CA GLY A 94 -2.81 2.09 -1.59
C GLY A 94 -1.87 0.98 -1.12
N LEU A 95 -1.93 0.58 0.14
CA LEU A 95 -1.38 -0.68 0.63
C LEU A 95 -2.53 -1.68 0.83
N VAL A 96 -2.51 -2.79 0.10
CA VAL A 96 -3.62 -3.74 0.05
C VAL A 96 -3.17 -5.19 0.21
N GLY A 97 -4.05 -6.04 0.73
CA GLY A 97 -3.85 -7.49 0.79
C GLY A 97 -3.60 -8.01 2.22
N THR A 98 -3.02 -9.21 2.33
CA THR A 98 -2.83 -9.86 3.64
C THR A 98 -1.51 -9.43 4.29
N LEU A 99 -1.59 -8.83 5.49
CA LEU A 99 -0.45 -8.40 6.29
C LEU A 99 -0.59 -8.85 7.75
N GLY A 100 0.52 -8.82 8.48
CA GLY A 100 0.54 -9.07 9.92
C GLY A 100 0.25 -7.79 10.71
N VAL A 101 -0.86 -7.77 11.45
CA VAL A 101 -1.30 -6.63 12.28
C VAL A 101 -1.25 -6.99 13.75
N ARG A 102 -0.82 -6.04 14.59
CA ARG A 102 -0.84 -6.19 16.05
C ARG A 102 -2.07 -5.49 16.62
N PHE A 103 -3.08 -6.28 17.00
CA PHE A 103 -4.25 -5.79 17.72
C PHE A 103 -3.91 -5.64 19.20
N GLY A 104 -4.35 -4.56 19.86
CA GLY A 104 -4.20 -4.38 21.32
C GLY A 104 -2.80 -3.99 21.83
N GLY A 105 -1.87 -3.59 20.96
CA GLY A 105 -0.59 -2.99 21.36
C GLY A 105 0.68 -3.71 20.87
N ARG A 106 1.84 -3.10 21.11
CA ARG A 106 3.13 -3.55 20.51
C ARG A 106 3.62 -4.92 20.98
N ARG A 107 3.22 -5.38 22.18
CA ARG A 107 3.65 -6.66 22.76
C ARG A 107 2.90 -7.86 22.18
N ASN A 108 1.78 -7.64 21.51
CA ASN A 108 0.98 -8.73 20.93
C ASN A 108 1.64 -9.28 19.67
N LYS A 109 1.48 -10.59 19.47
CA LYS A 109 1.95 -11.25 18.24
C LYS A 109 1.17 -10.71 17.04
N PRO A 110 1.83 -10.45 15.90
CA PRO A 110 1.13 -10.12 14.67
C PRO A 110 0.15 -11.23 14.30
N GLN A 111 -1.09 -10.85 14.01
CA GLN A 111 -2.13 -11.73 13.47
C GLN A 111 -2.34 -11.38 11.99
N ALA A 112 -2.64 -12.38 11.16
CA ALA A 112 -2.96 -12.12 9.76
C ALA A 112 -4.26 -11.31 9.66
N ALA A 113 -4.27 -10.29 8.82
CA ALA A 113 -5.44 -9.49 8.54
C ALA A 113 -5.43 -9.05 7.07
N LEU A 114 -6.61 -8.86 6.50
CA LEU A 114 -6.75 -8.05 5.31
C LEU A 114 -6.53 -6.59 5.72
N VAL A 115 -5.67 -5.91 4.99
CA VAL A 115 -5.40 -4.49 5.16
C VAL A 115 -5.70 -3.82 3.84
N VAL A 116 -6.45 -2.72 3.91
CA VAL A 116 -6.62 -1.75 2.83
C VAL A 116 -6.35 -0.39 3.45
N PHE A 117 -5.37 0.32 2.93
CA PHE A 117 -5.05 1.67 3.36
C PHE A 117 -4.76 2.51 2.14
N PHE A 118 -5.40 3.66 2.00
CA PHE A 118 -5.13 4.64 0.96
C PHE A 118 -4.69 5.96 1.56
N GLU A 119 -3.72 6.61 0.92
CA GLU A 119 -3.29 7.97 1.19
C GLU A 119 -3.28 8.78 -0.12
N TRP A 120 -3.95 9.93 -0.09
CA TRP A 120 -3.98 10.90 -1.17
C TRP A 120 -2.85 11.91 -1.04
N SER A 121 -2.50 12.57 -2.15
CA SER A 121 -1.37 13.51 -2.21
C SER A 121 -1.51 14.73 -1.28
N ASP A 122 -2.74 15.08 -0.90
CA ASP A 122 -3.08 16.14 0.06
C ASP A 122 -2.99 15.71 1.53
N GLY A 123 -2.70 14.43 1.80
CA GLY A 123 -2.52 13.87 3.13
C GLY A 123 -3.79 13.29 3.77
N ARG A 124 -4.94 13.36 3.10
CA ARG A 124 -6.13 12.58 3.47
C ARG A 124 -5.85 11.09 3.34
N TRP A 125 -6.57 10.29 4.13
CA TRP A 125 -6.39 8.85 4.16
C TRP A 125 -7.65 8.11 4.60
N TRP A 126 -7.71 6.85 4.17
CA TRP A 126 -8.77 5.90 4.49
C TRP A 126 -8.14 4.56 4.83
N SER A 127 -8.72 3.83 5.78
CA SER A 127 -8.20 2.51 6.16
C SER A 127 -9.29 1.54 6.58
N ALA A 128 -9.08 0.27 6.25
CA ALA A 128 -9.80 -0.86 6.78
C ALA A 128 -8.83 -1.97 7.17
N VAL A 129 -9.10 -2.59 8.32
CA VAL A 129 -8.41 -3.79 8.78
C VAL A 129 -9.43 -4.84 9.16
N ARG A 130 -9.37 -6.01 8.50
CA ARG A 130 -10.23 -7.15 8.81
C ARG A 130 -9.40 -8.35 9.27
N PRO A 131 -9.47 -8.74 10.56
CA PRO A 131 -8.69 -9.87 11.05
C PRO A 131 -9.05 -11.18 10.34
N LEU A 132 -8.06 -12.04 10.12
CA LEU A 132 -8.25 -13.39 9.59
C LEU A 132 -8.06 -14.42 10.70
N HIS A 133 -8.94 -15.42 10.75
CA HIS A 133 -8.79 -16.58 11.61
C HIS A 133 -8.56 -17.81 10.74
N GLU A 134 -7.50 -18.57 11.02
CA GLU A 134 -7.12 -19.74 10.19
C GLU A 134 -7.07 -19.42 8.69
N ARG A 135 -6.61 -18.20 8.35
CA ARG A 135 -6.54 -17.67 6.97
C ARG A 135 -7.89 -17.48 6.28
N LYS A 136 -8.99 -17.44 7.04
CA LYS A 136 -10.34 -17.23 6.53
C LYS A 136 -10.98 -16.00 7.18
N LEU A 137 -11.93 -15.43 6.45
CA LEU A 137 -12.83 -14.40 6.97
C LEU A 137 -13.79 -14.99 8.00
N ARG A 138 -14.16 -14.16 8.96
CA ARG A 138 -15.17 -14.44 9.96
C ARG A 138 -16.21 -13.33 9.93
N ASP A 139 -17.47 -13.69 10.04
CA ASP A 139 -18.57 -12.72 10.00
C ASP A 139 -18.71 -11.99 11.33
N ASP A 140 -18.33 -12.62 12.44
CA ASP A 140 -18.35 -12.00 13.77
C ASP A 140 -17.24 -10.96 13.98
N TRP A 141 -16.25 -10.91 13.07
CA TRP A 141 -15.13 -9.96 13.10
C TRP A 141 -15.17 -9.06 11.85
N PRO A 142 -16.05 -8.03 11.84
CA PRO A 142 -16.14 -7.12 10.71
C PRO A 142 -14.87 -6.29 10.53
N ALA A 143 -14.73 -5.69 9.34
CA ALA A 143 -13.65 -4.75 9.09
C ALA A 143 -13.75 -3.55 10.03
N LEU A 144 -12.64 -3.19 10.68
CA LEU A 144 -12.49 -1.93 11.38
C LEU A 144 -12.12 -0.85 10.38
N ILE A 145 -13.08 0.03 10.07
CA ILE A 145 -12.90 1.16 9.16
C ILE A 145 -12.53 2.41 9.97
N ARG A 146 -11.60 3.22 9.44
CA ARG A 146 -11.23 4.53 9.99
C ARG A 146 -10.85 5.47 8.85
N THR A 147 -11.21 6.74 8.99
CA THR A 147 -10.89 7.78 8.02
C THR A 147 -10.23 9.01 8.68
N ALA A 148 -9.55 9.81 7.88
CA ALA A 148 -9.07 11.12 8.31
C ALA A 148 -10.23 12.08 8.64
N GLU A 149 -11.32 12.00 7.88
CA GLU A 149 -12.48 12.89 7.96
C GLU A 149 -13.27 12.73 9.25
N GLU A 150 -13.34 11.50 9.78
CA GLU A 150 -13.94 11.20 11.09
C GLU A 150 -13.02 11.60 12.27
N GLY A 151 -11.87 12.23 12.00
CA GLY A 151 -10.94 12.69 13.03
C GLY A 151 -10.16 11.57 13.73
N HIS A 152 -10.20 10.35 13.19
CA HIS A 152 -9.40 9.26 13.73
C HIS A 152 -7.89 9.55 13.60
N PRO A 153 -7.06 9.06 14.53
CA PRO A 153 -5.62 9.10 14.31
C PRO A 153 -5.23 8.13 13.19
N ARG A 154 -4.29 8.56 12.34
CA ARG A 154 -3.72 7.69 11.31
C ARG A 154 -3.18 6.39 11.94
N PRO A 155 -3.45 5.21 11.35
CA PRO A 155 -2.92 3.95 11.85
C PRO A 155 -1.39 3.99 11.98
N GLY A 156 -0.88 3.55 13.13
CA GLY A 156 0.54 3.56 13.42
C GLY A 156 1.34 2.74 12.41
N GLY A 157 2.34 3.36 11.80
CA GLY A 157 3.18 2.73 10.78
C GLY A 157 2.57 2.74 9.37
N LEU A 158 1.50 3.49 9.09
CA LEU A 158 0.98 3.67 7.73
C LEU A 158 0.94 5.16 7.35
N GLY A 159 0.96 5.42 6.03
CA GLY A 159 0.93 6.74 5.43
C GLY A 159 2.16 7.62 5.67
N GLY A 160 2.02 8.91 5.38
CA GLY A 160 3.13 9.87 5.34
C GLY A 160 4.02 9.68 4.11
N TRP A 161 3.55 8.93 3.10
CA TRP A 161 4.36 8.47 1.97
C TRP A 161 4.68 9.61 1.02
N TRP A 162 3.70 10.46 0.71
CA TRP A 162 3.90 11.66 -0.11
C TRP A 162 4.88 12.65 0.53
N SER A 163 4.73 12.90 1.82
CA SER A 163 5.65 13.79 2.55
C SER A 163 7.05 13.22 2.61
N ARG A 164 7.20 11.91 2.86
CA ARG A 164 8.50 11.23 2.84
C ARG A 164 9.13 11.27 1.44
N ALA A 165 8.35 11.02 0.39
CA ALA A 165 8.79 11.06 -1.00
C ALA A 165 9.38 12.42 -1.36
N ARG A 166 8.67 13.52 -1.02
CA ARG A 166 9.13 14.88 -1.25
C ARG A 166 10.38 15.22 -0.45
N PHE A 167 10.41 14.87 0.84
CA PHE A 167 11.52 15.20 1.73
C PHE A 167 12.81 14.45 1.37
N GLU A 168 12.69 13.17 1.02
CA GLU A 168 13.84 12.30 0.70
C GLU A 168 14.16 12.27 -0.80
N GLY A 169 13.34 12.90 -1.67
CA GLY A 169 13.49 12.83 -3.12
C GLY A 169 13.35 11.41 -3.67
N LEU A 170 12.35 10.65 -3.20
CA LEU A 170 12.22 9.23 -3.57
C LEU A 170 11.37 9.05 -4.82
N ARG A 171 11.89 8.30 -5.78
CA ARG A 171 11.15 7.79 -6.94
C ARG A 171 11.58 6.35 -7.26
N LEU A 172 10.71 5.59 -7.91
CA LEU A 172 11.08 4.36 -8.60
C LEU A 172 11.68 4.71 -9.96
N GLN A 173 12.65 3.92 -10.43
CA GLN A 173 12.98 3.86 -11.85
C GLN A 173 12.57 2.48 -12.41
N ALA A 174 12.13 2.46 -13.66
CA ALA A 174 12.01 1.21 -14.38
C ALA A 174 13.42 0.78 -14.81
N ALA A 175 13.87 -0.43 -14.45
CA ALA A 175 15.03 -0.98 -15.14
C ALA A 175 14.56 -1.45 -16.53
N ASN A 176 15.29 -1.06 -17.58
CA ASN A 176 14.94 -1.42 -18.96
C ASN A 176 14.73 -2.93 -19.14
N VAL A 177 13.69 -3.28 -19.92
CA VAL A 177 13.06 -4.61 -20.05
C VAL A 177 13.95 -5.70 -20.68
N ALA A 178 15.23 -5.43 -20.95
CA ALA A 178 16.20 -6.52 -21.16
C ALA A 178 16.39 -7.37 -19.87
N GLN A 179 15.98 -6.85 -18.70
CA GLN A 179 15.99 -7.57 -17.43
C GLN A 179 14.76 -7.21 -16.60
N GLY A 180 13.67 -7.99 -16.72
CA GLY A 180 12.37 -7.75 -16.09
C GLY A 180 12.38 -7.51 -14.57
N GLY A 181 12.45 -6.25 -14.15
CA GLY A 181 12.15 -5.80 -12.79
C GLY A 181 12.39 -4.30 -12.61
N ALA A 182 11.49 -3.62 -11.90
CA ALA A 182 11.68 -2.22 -11.53
C ALA A 182 12.81 -2.08 -10.48
N GLN A 183 13.60 -0.99 -10.57
CA GLN A 183 14.71 -0.67 -9.66
C GLN A 183 14.54 0.76 -9.13
N MET A 184 14.60 0.96 -7.82
CA MET A 184 14.52 2.31 -7.25
C MET A 184 15.82 3.08 -7.48
N VAL A 185 15.72 4.34 -7.91
CA VAL A 185 16.87 5.24 -8.08
C VAL A 185 16.41 6.68 -7.84
N HIS A 186 17.38 7.52 -7.45
CA HIS A 186 17.28 8.91 -7.01
C HIS A 186 16.49 9.84 -7.94
#